data_AF-A0ABD0QKE5-F1
#
_entry.id   AF-A0ABD0QKE5-F1
#
_cell.length_a   1.000
_cell.length_b   1.000
_cell.length_c   1.000
_cell.angle_alpha   90.00
_cell.angle_beta   90.00
_cell.angle_gamma   90.00
#
_symmetry.space_group_name_H-M   'P 1'
#
loop_
_entity.id
_entity.type
_entity.pdbx_description
1 polymer ?
#
loop_
_entity_poly.entity_id
_entity_poly.type
_entity_poly.pdbx_seq_one_letter_code
_entity_poly.pdbx_strand_id
1 'polypeptide(L)'
;ASVSVDVMPGQYDPTNYTLPQQPLHRCMFPLSVPFPTLQLVSNPYQAIVDGIRFLGTAGQNISDIVKYSSVDDHLEILESTLRFRHLAPTAPDTL
;
A
#
# COMPACT_ATOMS: atom_id res chain seq x y z
N ALA A 1 10.40 -14.04 -20.55
CA ALA A 1 11.01 -14.22 -19.22
C ALA A 1 9.91 -14.10 -18.18
N SER A 2 9.95 -14.89 -17.10
CA SER A 2 9.03 -14.79 -15.96
C SER A 2 9.70 -14.01 -14.82
N VAL A 3 8.94 -13.24 -14.04
CA VAL A 3 9.44 -12.38 -12.95
C VAL A 3 8.55 -12.56 -11.71
N SER A 4 9.12 -12.38 -10.51
CA SER A 4 8.35 -12.36 -9.26
C SER A 4 7.47 -11.11 -9.16
N VAL A 5 6.24 -11.28 -8.68
CA VAL A 5 5.22 -10.24 -8.60
C VAL A 5 4.57 -10.27 -7.22
N ASP A 6 4.61 -9.13 -6.54
CA ASP A 6 3.91 -8.90 -5.29
C ASP A 6 2.66 -8.04 -5.57
N VAL A 7 1.49 -8.50 -5.13
CA VAL A 7 0.21 -7.81 -5.31
C VAL A 7 -0.28 -7.26 -3.97
N MET A 8 -0.37 -5.94 -3.89
CA MET A 8 -0.88 -5.19 -2.73
C MET A 8 -2.32 -4.73 -3.00
N PRO A 9 -3.24 -4.84 -2.01
CA PRO A 9 -4.61 -4.37 -2.18
C PRO A 9 -4.73 -2.84 -2.19
N GLY A 10 -5.69 -2.33 -2.97
CA GLY A 10 -6.11 -0.94 -3.00
C GLY A 10 -7.42 -0.66 -2.24
N GLN A 11 -7.91 0.57 -2.35
CA GLN A 11 -9.08 1.07 -1.60
C GLN A 11 -10.38 0.30 -1.87
N TYR A 12 -10.56 -0.20 -3.10
CA TYR A 12 -11.80 -0.84 -3.54
C TYR A 12 -11.66 -2.35 -3.77
N ASP A 13 -10.53 -2.93 -3.37
CA ASP A 13 -10.31 -4.35 -3.48
C ASP A 13 -11.03 -5.12 -2.36
N PRO A 14 -11.39 -6.40 -2.57
CA PRO A 14 -12.17 -7.20 -1.61
C PRO A 14 -11.31 -7.68 -0.44
N THR A 15 -10.95 -6.72 0.41
CA THR A 15 -10.29 -6.88 1.71
C THR A 15 -10.92 -5.87 2.69
N ASN A 16 -10.41 -5.76 3.91
CA ASN A 16 -10.87 -4.72 4.81
C ASN A 16 -10.54 -3.32 4.26
N TYR A 17 -11.45 -2.37 4.50
CA TYR A 17 -11.32 -0.99 4.01
C TYR A 17 -10.26 -0.20 4.80
N THR A 18 -10.20 -0.42 6.11
CA THR A 18 -9.28 0.29 7.02
C THR A 18 -7.84 -0.16 6.83
N LEU A 19 -6.87 0.73 7.08
CA LEU A 19 -5.48 0.31 7.23
C LEU A 19 -5.26 -0.31 8.62
N PRO A 20 -4.45 -1.38 8.73
CA PRO A 20 -3.79 -2.11 7.64
C PRO A 20 -4.76 -3.07 6.90
N GLN A 21 -4.73 -3.05 5.56
CA GLN A 21 -5.50 -3.95 4.71
C GLN A 21 -4.82 -5.33 4.63
N GLN A 22 -5.61 -6.39 4.79
CA GLN A 22 -5.15 -7.77 4.66
C GLN A 22 -4.85 -8.12 3.20
N PRO A 23 -3.93 -9.06 2.92
CA PRO A 23 -3.70 -9.57 1.57
C PRO A 23 -4.97 -10.10 0.92
N LEU A 24 -5.01 -10.02 -0.42
CA LEU A 24 -6.12 -10.59 -1.19
C LEU A 24 -6.19 -12.11 -1.02
N HIS A 25 -7.41 -12.64 -1.02
CA HIS A 25 -7.60 -14.06 -0.82
C HIS A 25 -7.23 -14.86 -2.08
N ARG A 26 -6.52 -15.98 -1.89
CA ARG A 26 -6.03 -16.84 -2.99
C ARG A 26 -7.12 -17.36 -3.93
N CYS A 27 -8.37 -17.47 -3.46
CA CYS A 27 -9.49 -17.92 -4.29
C CYS A 27 -9.76 -17.01 -5.50
N MET A 28 -9.31 -15.75 -5.46
CA MET A 28 -9.46 -14.80 -6.57
C MET A 28 -8.49 -15.07 -7.72
N PHE A 29 -7.43 -15.85 -7.48
CA PHE A 29 -6.32 -16.04 -8.41
C PHE A 29 -6.07 -17.53 -8.73
N PRO A 30 -7.09 -18.30 -9.19
CA PRO A 30 -6.96 -19.75 -9.39
C PRO A 30 -5.88 -20.13 -10.41
N LEU A 31 -5.63 -19.26 -11.39
CA LEU A 31 -4.63 -19.47 -12.44
C LEU A 31 -3.22 -19.04 -12.04
N SER A 32 -3.10 -18.08 -11.11
CA SER A 32 -1.81 -17.47 -10.76
C SER A 32 -1.20 -18.05 -9.48
N VAL A 33 -2.02 -18.51 -8.53
CA VAL A 33 -1.59 -19.13 -7.27
C VAL A 33 -0.67 -20.35 -7.43
N PRO A 34 -0.79 -21.19 -8.49
CA PRO A 34 0.15 -22.28 -8.71
C PRO A 34 1.60 -21.81 -8.97
N PHE A 35 1.79 -20.57 -9.42
CA PHE A 35 3.13 -20.04 -9.69
C PHE A 35 3.78 -19.50 -8.40
N PRO A 36 4.98 -19.97 -8.02
CA PRO A 36 5.66 -19.50 -6.82
C PRO A 36 6.14 -18.05 -6.92
N THR A 37 6.10 -17.47 -8.12
CA THR A 37 6.45 -16.09 -8.41
C THR A 37 5.38 -15.09 -7.96
N LEU A 38 4.16 -15.52 -7.60
CA LEU A 38 3.11 -14.63 -7.10
C LEU A 38 3.13 -14.58 -5.57
N GLN A 39 3.21 -13.37 -5.02
CA GLN A 39 2.94 -13.09 -3.61
C GLN A 39 1.75 -12.13 -3.47
N LEU A 40 0.86 -12.42 -2.53
CA LEU A 40 -0.23 -11.52 -2.14
C LEU A 40 0.17 -10.89 -0.80
N VAL A 41 0.28 -9.56 -0.74
CA VAL A 41 0.86 -8.83 0.38
C VAL A 41 -0.15 -7.86 1.00
N SER A 42 0.13 -7.34 2.20
CA SER A 42 -0.72 -6.36 2.88
C SER A 42 -0.53 -4.94 2.34
N ASN A 43 -1.41 -4.02 2.72
CA ASN A 43 -1.20 -2.57 2.59
C ASN A 43 -1.30 -1.92 3.98
N PRO A 44 -0.26 -1.23 4.50
CA PRO A 44 1.05 -0.95 3.89
C PRO A 44 1.93 -2.20 3.68
N TYR A 45 2.92 -2.09 2.79
CA TYR A 45 3.87 -3.16 2.47
C TYR A 45 5.33 -2.73 2.68
N GLN A 46 6.14 -3.62 3.24
CA GLN A 46 7.59 -3.45 3.41
C GLN A 46 8.34 -4.68 2.88
N ALA A 47 9.40 -4.45 2.10
CA ALA A 47 10.24 -5.51 1.56
C ALA A 47 11.73 -5.10 1.55
N ILE A 48 12.62 -6.09 1.44
CA ILE A 48 14.03 -5.88 1.13
C ILE A 48 14.30 -6.58 -0.21
N VAL A 49 14.63 -5.81 -1.24
CA VAL A 49 14.97 -6.31 -2.57
C VAL A 49 16.41 -5.93 -2.86
N ASP A 50 17.26 -6.93 -3.11
CA ASP A 50 18.70 -6.75 -3.36
C ASP A 50 19.41 -5.88 -2.31
N GLY A 51 19.03 -6.06 -1.04
CA GLY A 51 19.59 -5.31 0.10
C GLY A 51 19.00 -3.91 0.31
N ILE A 52 18.12 -3.44 -0.56
CA ILE A 52 17.45 -2.14 -0.45
C ILE A 52 16.08 -2.32 0.21
N ARG A 53 15.79 -1.50 1.22
CA ARG A 53 14.50 -1.51 1.91
C ARG A 53 13.49 -0.63 1.19
N PHE A 54 12.34 -1.21 0.87
CA PHE A 54 11.18 -0.53 0.31
C PHE A 54 10.05 -0.51 1.33
N LEU A 55 9.34 0.61 1.41
CA LEU A 55 8.12 0.79 2.19
C LEU A 55 7.15 1.61 1.34
N GLY A 56 5.91 1.13 1.19
CA GLY A 56 4.91 1.79 0.37
C GLY A 56 3.48 1.49 0.80
N THR A 57 2.56 2.30 0.30
CA THR A 57 1.11 2.15 0.46
C THR A 57 0.45 2.18 -0.91
N ALA A 58 -0.84 1.83 -1.00
CA ALA A 58 -1.63 2.00 -2.22
C ALA A 58 -2.15 3.46 -2.43
N GLY A 59 -1.60 4.42 -1.69
CA GLY A 59 -1.84 5.86 -1.88
C GLY A 59 -2.99 6.47 -1.09
N GLN A 60 -3.80 5.68 -0.36
CA GLN A 60 -4.97 6.22 0.36
C GLN A 60 -4.58 7.29 1.38
N ASN A 61 -3.47 7.10 2.11
CA ASN A 61 -2.96 8.05 3.09
C ASN A 61 -2.61 9.41 2.48
N ILE A 62 -2.00 9.44 1.29
CA ILE A 62 -1.63 10.69 0.62
C ILE A 62 -2.88 11.38 0.08
N SER A 63 -3.74 10.63 -0.61
CA SER A 63 -5.01 11.13 -1.14
C SER A 63 -5.93 11.70 -0.05
N ASP A 64 -5.85 11.16 1.17
CA ASP A 64 -6.63 11.68 2.29
C ASP A 64 -6.06 13.00 2.83
N ILE A 65 -4.74 13.13 2.96
CA ILE A 65 -4.11 14.40 3.36
C ILE A 65 -4.42 15.52 2.36
N VAL A 66 -4.43 15.24 1.05
CA VAL A 66 -4.80 16.24 0.02
C VAL A 66 -6.19 16.81 0.28
N LYS A 67 -7.17 16.00 0.71
CA LYS A 67 -8.54 16.47 0.96
C LYS A 67 -8.64 17.45 2.14
N TYR A 68 -7.71 17.37 3.09
CA TYR A 68 -7.77 18.12 4.36
C TYR A 68 -6.59 19.07 4.55
N SER A 69 -5.79 19.33 3.52
CA SER A 69 -4.67 20.26 3.55
C SER A 69 -4.75 21.27 2.40
N SER A 70 -3.93 22.32 2.48
CA SER A 70 -3.76 23.29 1.38
C SER A 70 -2.60 22.94 0.45
N VAL A 71 -2.06 21.72 0.57
CA VAL A 71 -0.93 21.24 -0.24
C VAL A 71 -1.51 20.31 -1.31
N ASP A 72 -1.31 20.65 -2.58
CA ASP A 72 -1.79 19.84 -3.71
C ASP A 72 -0.71 18.91 -4.29
N ASP A 73 0.56 19.13 -3.94
CA ASP A 73 1.65 18.29 -4.42
C ASP A 73 1.77 16.99 -3.59
N HIS A 74 1.47 15.87 -4.24
CA HIS A 74 1.57 14.53 -3.65
C HIS A 74 2.99 14.20 -3.19
N LEU A 75 4.02 14.71 -3.87
CA LEU A 75 5.41 14.45 -3.50
C LEU A 75 5.80 15.21 -2.21
N GLU A 76 5.36 16.47 -2.09
CA GLU A 76 5.53 17.25 -0.86
C GLU A 76 4.80 16.62 0.33
N ILE A 77 3.59 16.10 0.12
CA ILE A 77 2.85 15.36 1.15
C ILE A 77 3.58 14.08 1.53
N LEU A 78 4.06 13.31 0.56
CA LEU A 78 4.82 12.08 0.80
C LEU A 78 6.08 12.38 1.62
N GLU A 79 6.83 13.42 1.27
CA GLU A 79 7.99 13.87 2.06
C GLU A 79 7.58 14.28 3.48
N SER A 80 6.45 14.99 3.61
CA SER A 80 5.92 15.41 4.90
C SER A 80 5.59 14.21 5.80
N THR A 81 5.01 13.13 5.27
CA THR A 81 4.75 11.90 6.07
C THR A 81 6.03 11.27 6.63
N LEU A 82 7.14 11.35 5.87
CA LEU A 82 8.46 10.90 6.35
C LEU A 82 9.00 11.83 7.45
N ARG A 83 8.86 13.14 7.31
CA ARG A 83 9.24 14.13 8.33
C ARG A 83 8.42 13.96 9.62
N PHE A 84 7.13 13.65 9.50
CA PHE A 84 6.24 13.35 10.62
C PHE A 84 6.58 12.04 11.32
N ARG A 85 7.32 11.14 10.64
CA ARG A 85 7.56 9.75 11.08
C ARG A 85 6.24 8.99 11.27
N HIS A 86 5.23 9.27 10.43
CA HIS A 86 3.91 8.65 10.50
C HIS A 86 3.32 8.50 9.09
N LEU A 87 3.02 7.26 8.67
CA LEU A 87 2.56 6.99 7.30
C LEU A 87 1.15 7.54 7.03
N ALA A 88 0.27 7.50 8.03
CA ALA A 88 -1.15 7.84 7.88
C ALA A 88 -1.62 8.77 9.02
N PRO A 89 -1.13 10.02 9.10
CA PRO A 89 -1.39 10.92 10.23
C PRO A 89 -2.86 11.30 10.40
N THR A 90 -3.69 11.09 9.37
CA THR A 90 -5.13 11.34 9.38
C THR A 90 -5.97 10.14 9.84
N ALA A 91 -5.34 8.97 10.03
CA ALA A 91 -6.00 7.83 10.66
C ALA A 91 -6.04 8.02 12.19
N PRO A 92 -7.13 7.60 12.87
CA PRO A 92 -8.32 6.93 12.34
C PRO A 92 -9.46 7.90 11.92
N ASP A 93 -9.24 9.21 12.00
CA ASP A 93 -10.32 10.20 11.99
C ASP A 93 -10.96 10.37 10.61
N THR A 94 -10.18 10.34 9.52
CA THR A 94 -10.68 10.56 8.15
C THR A 94 -10.29 9.49 7.13
N LEU A 95 -9.27 8.67 7.43
CA LEU A 95 -8.73 7.63 6.53
C LEU A 95 -9.42 6.27 6.66
#